data_AF-A0A3A8YKU8-F1
#
_entry.id   AF-A0A3A8YKU8-F1
#
_cell.length_a   1.000
_cell.length_b   1.000
_cell.length_c   1.000
_cell.angle_alpha   90.00
_cell.angle_beta   90.00
_cell.angle_gamma   90.00
#
_symmetry.space_group_name_H-M   'P 1'
#
loop_
_entity.id
_entity.type
_entity.pdbx_description
1 polymer ?
#
loop_
_entity_poly.entity_id
_entity_poly.type
_entity_poly.pdbx_seq_one_letter_code
_entity_poly.pdbx_strand_id
1 'polypeptide(L)' 'MCRKKEAWKHEIKKHMRPVRCPKCGGRIMDARIDTKVQFITPSMGRCPDFILKCGRCGAEIGVEKLNRKD' A
#
# COMPACT_ATOMS: atom_id res chain seq x y z
N MET A 1 23.33 15.22 -19.39
CA MET A 1 22.45 15.51 -18.23
C MET A 1 21.54 14.31 -17.93
N CYS A 2 21.96 13.32 -17.13
CA CYS A 2 21.12 12.17 -16.75
C CYS A 2 21.17 11.76 -15.26
N ARG A 3 22.03 12.35 -14.42
CA ARG A 3 22.19 11.92 -13.01
C ARG A 3 21.00 12.24 -12.09
N LYS A 4 20.23 13.29 -12.36
CA LYS A 4 19.15 13.74 -11.46
C LYS A 4 17.96 12.76 -11.38
N LYS A 5 17.61 12.09 -12.49
CA LYS A 5 16.48 11.13 -12.53
C LYS A 5 16.77 9.84 -11.76
N GLU A 6 18.03 9.40 -11.75
CA GLU A 6 18.45 8.18 -11.05
C GLU A 6 18.55 8.41 -9.55
N ALA A 7 19.12 9.55 -9.12
CA ALA A 7 19.18 9.95 -7.72
C ALA A 7 17.78 10.06 -7.09
N TRP A 8 16.84 10.71 -7.78
CA TRP A 8 15.44 10.84 -7.34
C TRP A 8 14.73 9.49 -7.18
N LYS A 9 14.94 8.55 -8.13
CA LYS A 9 14.40 7.18 -8.02
C LYS A 9 15.00 6.43 -6.82
N HIS A 10 16.28 6.65 -6.51
CA HIS A 10 16.95 6.06 -5.36
C HIS A 10 16.42 6.61 -4.03
N GLU A 11 16.19 7.92 -3.95
CA GLU A 11 15.60 8.54 -2.75
C GLU A 11 14.16 8.08 -2.51
N ILE A 12 13.33 8.00 -3.57
CA ILE A 12 11.97 7.44 -3.43
C ILE A 12 12.03 6.02 -2.86
N LYS A 13 12.89 5.15 -3.40
CA LYS A 13 12.97 3.76 -2.93
C LYS A 13 13.42 3.63 -1.47
N LYS A 14 14.29 4.52 -0.97
CA LYS A 14 14.77 4.48 0.42
C LYS A 14 13.67 4.74 1.44
N HIS A 15 12.65 5.52 1.08
CA HIS A 15 11.55 5.88 1.97
C HIS A 15 10.29 5.04 1.76
N MET A 16 10.36 3.99 0.95
CA MET A 16 9.23 3.11 0.65
C MET A 16 9.41 1.77 1.35
N ARG A 17 8.31 1.21 1.86
CA ARG A 17 8.25 -0.15 2.39
C ARG A 17 7.26 -0.98 1.57
N PRO A 18 7.56 -2.27 1.33
CA PRO A 18 6.64 -3.16 0.66
C PRO A 18 5.45 -3.45 1.57
N VAL A 19 4.27 -3.17 1.05
CA VAL A 19 2.99 -3.52 1.65
C VAL A 19 2.59 -4.90 1.13
N ARG A 20 2.39 -5.83 2.07
CA ARG A 20 2.14 -7.25 1.77
C ARG A 20 0.68 -7.61 1.93
N CYS A 21 0.25 -8.59 1.14
CA CYS A 21 -1.06 -9.20 1.21
C CYS A 21 -1.26 -9.88 2.57
N PRO A 22 -2.32 -9.57 3.31
CA PRO A 22 -2.61 -10.25 4.57
C PRO A 22 -2.98 -11.72 4.37
N LYS A 23 -3.44 -12.13 3.18
CA LYS A 23 -3.77 -13.54 2.89
C LYS A 23 -2.57 -14.40 2.48
N CYS A 24 -1.70 -13.92 1.59
CA CYS A 24 -0.63 -14.75 1.01
C CYS A 24 0.79 -14.21 1.25
N GLY A 25 0.93 -13.07 1.92
CA GLY A 25 2.23 -12.41 2.13
C GLY A 25 2.87 -11.83 0.86
N GLY A 26 2.25 -11.99 -0.31
CA GLY A 26 2.74 -11.43 -1.57
C GLY A 26 2.74 -9.89 -1.56
N ARG A 27 3.70 -9.27 -2.23
CA ARG A 27 3.75 -7.80 -2.34
C ARG A 27 2.56 -7.30 -3.17
N ILE A 28 1.86 -6.30 -2.66
CA ILE A 28 0.72 -5.67 -3.35
C ILE A 28 1.13 -4.30 -3.89
N MET A 29 1.75 -3.49 -3.04
CA MET A 29 2.19 -2.14 -3.38
C MET A 29 3.37 -1.71 -2.51
N ASP A 30 3.91 -0.54 -2.78
CA ASP A 30 4.87 0.13 -1.90
C ASP A 30 4.21 1.38 -1.31
N ALA A 31 4.37 1.58 -0.01
CA ALA A 31 3.90 2.78 0.69
C ALA A 31 5.08 3.48 1.34
N ARG A 32 4.99 4.79 1.56
CA ARG A 32 6.04 5.46 2.33
C ARG A 32 6.11 4.86 3.74
N ILE A 33 7.30 4.85 4.34
CA ILE A 33 7.53 4.27 5.67
C ILE A 33 6.59 4.89 6.72
N ASP A 34 6.31 6.19 6.61
CA ASP A 34 5.43 6.95 7.49
C ASP A 34 3.93 6.82 7.16
N THR A 35 3.58 6.20 6.02
CA THR A 35 2.19 5.97 5.64
C THR A 35 1.63 4.81 6.46
N LYS A 36 0.61 5.11 7.27
CA LYS A 36 -0.21 4.09 7.93
C LYS A 36 -1.19 3.51 6.91
N VAL A 37 -1.11 2.20 6.70
CA VAL A 37 -2.04 1.45 5.86
C VAL A 37 -2.82 0.53 6.78
N GLN A 38 -4.14 0.65 6.80
CA GLN A 38 -5.02 -0.26 7.53
C GLN A 38 -5.77 -1.13 6.54
N PHE A 39 -5.59 -2.44 6.67
CA PHE A 39 -6.31 -3.42 5.89
C PHE A 39 -7.55 -3.87 6.63
N ILE A 40 -8.64 -3.99 5.90
CA ILE A 40 -9.91 -4.44 6.43
C ILE A 40 -10.37 -5.59 5.56
N THR A 41 -10.87 -6.62 6.22
CA THR A 41 -11.64 -7.64 5.52
C THR A 41 -12.99 -7.02 5.18
N PRO A 42 -13.32 -6.82 3.89
CA PRO A 42 -14.64 -6.31 3.52
C PRO A 42 -15.67 -7.33 3.99
N SER A 43 -16.40 -7.00 5.06
CA SER A 43 -17.58 -7.71 5.54
C SER A 43 -18.81 -6.87 5.24
N MET A 44 -20.00 -7.48 5.12
CA MET A 44 -21.26 -6.86 4.68
C MET A 44 -21.72 -5.56 5.40
N GLY A 45 -20.96 -5.02 6.37
CA GLY A 45 -21.22 -3.74 7.04
C GLY A 45 -20.04 -2.77 7.11
N ARG A 46 -18.88 -3.07 6.49
CA ARG A 46 -17.73 -2.14 6.42
C ARG A 46 -17.42 -1.88 4.95
N CYS A 47 -17.73 -0.67 4.48
CA CYS A 47 -17.43 -0.22 3.13
C CYS A 47 -16.03 0.43 3.16
N PRO A 48 -14.97 -0.24 2.69
CA PRO A 48 -13.65 0.37 2.65
C PRO A 48 -13.62 1.52 1.65
N ASP A 49 -12.79 2.54 1.89
CA ASP A 49 -12.60 3.65 0.94
C ASP A 49 -12.03 3.16 -0.41
N PHE A 50 -11.20 2.11 -0.36
CA PHE A 50 -10.58 1.51 -1.54
C PHE A 50 -10.59 -0.02 -1.46
N ILE A 51 -10.71 -0.68 -2.61
CA ILE A 51 -10.53 -2.14 -2.74
C ILE A 51 -9.28 -2.40 -3.58
N LEU A 52 -8.33 -3.15 -3.02
CA LEU A 52 -7.13 -3.64 -3.71
C LEU A 52 -7.25 -5.13 -3.97
N LYS A 53 -6.93 -5.55 -5.20
CA LYS A 53 -6.82 -6.97 -5.54
C LYS A 53 -5.37 -7.41 -5.50
N CYS A 54 -5.08 -8.49 -4.78
CA CYS A 54 -3.75 -9.09 -4.78
C CYS A 54 -3.48 -9.78 -6.12
N GLY A 55 -2.48 -9.31 -6.88
CA GLY A 55 -2.10 -9.93 -8.15
C GLY A 55 -1.57 -11.36 -8.03
N ARG A 56 -1.18 -11.81 -6.83
CA ARG A 56 -0.62 -13.16 -6.61
C ARG A 56 -1.66 -14.22 -6.27
N CYS A 57 -2.58 -13.93 -5.34
CA CYS A 57 -3.60 -14.89 -4.89
C CYS A 57 -5.03 -14.50 -5.25
N GLY A 58 -5.23 -13.34 -5.90
CA GLY A 58 -6.55 -12.85 -6.29
C GLY A 58 -7.41 -12.28 -5.16
N ALA A 59 -6.94 -12.30 -3.91
CA ALA A 59 -7.71 -11.82 -2.77
C ALA A 59 -8.05 -10.33 -2.87
N GLU A 60 -9.30 -9.98 -2.60
CA GLU A 60 -9.78 -8.61 -2.47
C GLU A 60 -9.59 -8.12 -1.05
N ILE A 61 -9.00 -6.93 -0.92
CA ILE A 61 -8.55 -6.36 0.34
C ILE A 61 -9.08 -4.93 0.44
N GLY A 62 -9.87 -4.67 1.46
CA GLY A 62 -10.32 -3.31 1.75
C GLY A 62 -9.20 -2.49 2.38
N VAL A 63 -9.12 -1.22 2.01
CA VAL A 63 -8.23 -0.21 2.61
C VAL A 63 -9.07 0.98 3.04
N GLU A 64 -8.92 1.40 4.29
CA GLU A 64 -9.48 2.66 4.79
C GLU A 64 -8.43 3.77 4.72
N LYS A 65 -8.90 4.97 4.39
CA LYS A 65 -8.14 6.20 4.53
C LYS A 65 -8.13 6.58 6.01
N LEU A 66 -6.98 6.40 6.66
CA LEU A 66 -6.76 6.96 7.99
C LEU A 66 -6.66 8.49 7.88
N ASN A 67 -7.76 9.21 8.10
CA ASN A 67 -7.73 10.65 8.26
C ASN A 67 -6.87 10.98 9.50
N ARG A 68 -5.69 11.55 9.29
CA ARG A 68 -4.95 12.24 10.35
C ARG A 68 -5.82 13.42 10.78
N LYS A 69 -6.39 13.35 11.99
CA LYS A 69 -6.80 14.56 12.70
C LYS A 69 -5.49 15.18 13.18
N ASP A 70 -5.12 16.30 12.56
CA ASP A 70 -4.10 17.22 13.06
C ASP A 70 -4.57 17.81 14.40
#